data_AF-A0A0F0HBE4-F1
#
_entry.id   AF-A0A0F0HBE4-F1
#
_cell.length_a   1.000
_cell.length_b   1.000
_cell.length_c   1.000
_cell.angle_alpha   90.00
_cell.angle_beta   90.00
_cell.angle_gamma   90.00
#
_symmetry.space_group_name_H-M   'P 1'
#
loop_
_entity.id
_entity.type
_entity.pdbx_description
1 polymer ?
#
loop_
_entity_poly.entity_id
_entity_poly.type
_entity_poly.pdbx_seq_one_letter_code
_entity_poly.pdbx_strand_id
1 'polypeptide(L)'
;MRDPLLDEIASLLSSDVPPPVLAPRPTGFAPMEPVDEPVRGPSRQLVFHVGAGRMYLQLDPSPSGLRLTGVLDDKGVTVEVRSPRSAEAVRPDAEGWFRADVVPGPVCVTVPSLGLTTGWFVA
;
A
#
# COMPACT_ATOMS: atom_id res chain seq x y z
N MET A 1 25.52 -39.89 4.26
CA MET A 1 25.26 -40.05 5.70
C MET A 1 24.32 -38.91 6.07
N ARG A 2 23.09 -39.22 6.51
CA ARG A 2 22.05 -38.22 6.78
C ARG A 2 22.33 -37.59 8.15
N ASP A 3 22.30 -36.26 8.22
CA ASP A 3 22.69 -35.50 9.42
C ASP A 3 21.57 -35.59 10.48
N PRO A 4 21.84 -36.13 11.68
CA PRO A 4 20.84 -36.27 12.73
C PRO A 4 20.27 -34.93 13.23
N LEU A 5 20.98 -33.81 13.05
CA LEU A 5 20.46 -32.47 13.39
C LEU A 5 19.31 -32.04 12.49
N LEU A 6 19.31 -32.49 11.23
CA LEU A 6 18.23 -32.15 10.28
C LEU A 6 16.93 -32.88 10.63
N ASP A 7 17.02 -34.09 11.20
CA ASP A 7 15.85 -34.86 11.61
C ASP A 7 15.22 -34.29 12.91
N GLU A 8 16.00 -33.73 13.84
CA GLU A 8 15.48 -33.00 15.00
C GLU A 8 14.75 -31.70 14.62
N ILE A 9 15.31 -30.94 13.68
CA ILE A 9 14.68 -29.69 13.20
C ILE A 9 13.36 -30.00 12.48
N ALA A 10 13.33 -31.05 11.65
CA ALA A 10 12.11 -31.49 10.98
C ALA A 10 11.03 -31.93 11.97
N SER A 11 11.42 -32.59 13.07
CA SER A 11 10.49 -32.97 14.14
C SER A 11 9.87 -31.75 14.82
N LEU A 12 10.65 -30.70 15.08
CA LEU A 12 10.17 -29.47 15.74
C LEU A 12 9.16 -28.68 14.89
N LEU A 13 9.28 -28.74 13.57
CA LEU A 13 8.43 -28.00 12.63
C LEU A 13 7.19 -28.77 12.17
N SER A 14 7.06 -30.06 12.55
CA SER A 14 5.99 -30.94 12.07
C SER A 14 4.59 -30.65 12.66
N SER A 15 4.49 -29.82 13.71
CA SER A 15 3.20 -29.55 14.40
C SER A 15 2.51 -28.24 14.01
N ASP A 16 3.09 -27.45 13.11
CA ASP A 16 2.58 -26.13 12.76
C ASP A 16 1.51 -26.22 11.66
N VAL A 17 0.36 -26.84 12.00
CA VAL A 17 -0.85 -26.68 11.18
C VAL A 17 -1.31 -25.24 11.38
N PRO A 18 -1.24 -24.37 10.35
CA PRO A 18 -1.66 -22.98 10.50
C PRO A 18 -3.13 -22.95 10.95
N PRO A 19 -3.50 -22.04 11.87
CA PRO A 19 -4.87 -21.94 12.34
C PRO A 19 -5.81 -21.69 11.15
N PRO A 20 -7.04 -22.24 11.18
CA PRO A 20 -8.00 -22.06 10.10
C PRO A 20 -8.27 -20.56 9.91
N VAL A 21 -7.90 -20.04 8.75
CA VAL A 21 -8.12 -18.64 8.38
C VAL A 21 -9.62 -18.41 8.24
N LEU A 22 -10.14 -17.38 8.91
CA LEU A 22 -11.50 -16.90 8.69
C LEU A 22 -11.63 -16.41 7.24
N ALA A 23 -12.15 -17.26 6.36
CA ALA A 23 -12.42 -16.88 4.99
C ALA A 23 -13.46 -15.74 4.98
N PRO A 24 -13.21 -14.63 4.28
CA PRO A 24 -14.18 -13.56 4.14
C PRO A 24 -15.48 -14.08 3.50
N ARG A 25 -16.61 -13.51 3.91
CA ARG A 25 -17.93 -13.91 3.39
C ARG A 25 -17.96 -13.73 1.86
N PRO A 26 -18.56 -14.67 1.10
CA PRO A 26 -18.63 -14.58 -0.34
C PRO A 26 -19.39 -13.31 -0.76
N THR A 27 -18.75 -12.49 -1.58
CA THR A 27 -19.24 -11.18 -2.01
C THR A 27 -20.26 -11.27 -3.15
N GLY A 28 -20.56 -12.48 -3.64
CA GLY A 28 -21.45 -12.71 -4.79
C GLY A 28 -20.83 -12.38 -6.15
N PHE A 29 -19.62 -11.81 -6.16
CA PHE A 29 -18.83 -11.63 -7.37
C PHE A 29 -17.99 -12.87 -7.64
N ALA A 30 -17.77 -13.19 -8.91
CA ALA A 30 -16.78 -14.18 -9.28
C ALA A 30 -15.43 -13.77 -8.67
N PRO A 31 -14.68 -14.70 -8.05
CA PRO A 31 -13.33 -14.41 -7.57
C PRO A 31 -12.54 -13.82 -8.71
N MET A 32 -11.92 -12.66 -8.46
CA MET A 32 -10.93 -12.12 -9.39
C MET A 32 -9.83 -13.16 -9.54
N GLU A 33 -9.42 -13.46 -10.76
CA GLU A 33 -8.30 -14.38 -10.95
C GLU A 33 -7.09 -13.83 -10.19
N PRO A 34 -6.39 -14.68 -9.41
CA PRO A 34 -5.16 -14.27 -8.77
C PRO A 34 -4.21 -13.76 -9.85
N VAL A 35 -3.74 -12.53 -9.68
CA VAL A 35 -2.71 -11.99 -10.55
C VAL A 35 -1.44 -12.77 -10.25
N ASP A 36 -1.09 -13.70 -11.15
CA ASP A 36 0.11 -14.54 -11.06
C ASP A 36 1.41 -13.76 -11.28
N GLU A 37 1.30 -12.50 -11.69
CA GLU A 37 2.41 -11.59 -11.79
C GLU A 37 2.62 -10.88 -10.45
N PRO A 38 3.78 -11.03 -9.78
CA PRO A 38 4.15 -10.04 -8.78
C PRO A 38 4.15 -8.70 -9.53
N VAL A 39 3.48 -7.66 -9.01
CA VAL A 39 3.54 -6.31 -9.58
C VAL A 39 5.02 -5.91 -9.58
N ARG A 40 5.71 -6.20 -10.69
CA ARG A 40 7.13 -6.00 -10.92
C ARG A 40 7.23 -5.10 -12.13
N GLY A 41 7.13 -3.80 -11.86
CA GLY A 41 7.45 -2.75 -12.81
C GLY A 41 7.91 -1.51 -12.05
N PRO A 42 8.81 -0.68 -12.61
CA PRO A 42 9.25 0.57 -12.02
C PRO A 42 8.18 1.67 -12.16
N SER A 43 6.90 1.31 -12.17
CA SER A 43 5.81 2.27 -12.10
C SER A 43 5.71 2.76 -10.66
N ARG A 44 6.63 3.67 -10.33
CA ARG A 44 6.57 4.58 -9.17
C ARG A 44 5.29 5.40 -9.17
N GLN A 45 4.57 5.42 -10.30
CA GLN A 45 3.34 6.15 -10.50
C GLN A 45 2.11 5.26 -10.28
N LEU A 46 1.22 5.68 -9.37
CA LEU A 46 -0.08 5.06 -9.12
C LEU A 46 -1.19 6.05 -9.52
N VAL A 47 -2.28 5.55 -10.10
CA VAL A 47 -3.41 6.39 -10.53
C VAL A 47 -4.69 5.89 -9.89
N PHE A 48 -5.44 6.80 -9.26
CA PHE A 48 -6.72 6.53 -8.61
C PHE A 48 -7.79 7.44 -9.20
N HIS A 49 -8.99 6.88 -9.42
CA HIS A 49 -10.14 7.66 -9.85
C HIS A 49 -10.89 8.22 -8.62
N VAL A 50 -11.24 9.51 -8.67
CA VAL A 50 -11.82 10.28 -7.56
C VAL A 50 -13.11 10.95 -8.03
N GLY A 51 -14.23 10.24 -7.96
CA GLY A 51 -15.46 10.72 -8.60
C GLY A 51 -15.24 10.95 -10.10
N ALA A 52 -15.29 12.20 -10.56
CA ALA A 52 -14.98 12.60 -11.94
C ALA A 52 -13.50 12.96 -12.20
N GLY A 53 -12.70 13.13 -11.14
CA GLY A 53 -11.28 13.51 -11.21
C GLY A 53 -10.32 12.33 -11.08
N ARG A 54 -9.02 12.62 -11.08
CA ARG A 54 -7.95 11.65 -10.88
C ARG A 54 -6.97 12.11 -9.83
N MET A 55 -6.39 11.16 -9.10
CA MET A 55 -5.24 11.37 -8.24
C MET A 55 -4.08 10.56 -8.80
N TYR A 56 -2.96 11.23 -9.01
CA TYR A 56 -1.72 10.58 -9.41
C TYR A 56 -0.76 10.65 -8.23
N LEU A 57 -0.14 9.52 -7.90
CA LEU A 57 0.92 9.42 -6.91
C LEU A 57 2.20 9.00 -7.59
N GLN A 58 3.34 9.51 -7.16
CA GLN A 58 4.67 9.12 -7.60
C GLN A 58 5.58 8.94 -6.38
N LEU A 59 6.35 7.85 -6.34
CA LEU A 59 7.35 7.59 -5.31
C LEU A 59 8.76 7.79 -5.86
N ASP A 60 9.50 8.75 -5.31
CA ASP A 60 10.87 9.01 -5.73
C ASP A 60 11.87 8.84 -4.56
N PRO A 61 13.11 8.40 -4.84
CA PRO A 61 14.19 8.44 -3.86
C PRO A 61 14.45 9.87 -3.38
N SER A 62 14.69 10.02 -2.09
CA SER A 62 15.07 11.26 -1.42
C SER A 62 16.32 11.01 -0.56
N PRO A 63 17.18 12.02 -0.31
CA PRO A 63 18.30 11.86 0.62
C PRO A 63 17.90 11.37 2.02
N SER A 64 16.66 11.64 2.43
CA SER A 64 16.06 11.24 3.71
C SER A 64 15.30 9.90 3.68
N GLY A 65 15.14 9.25 2.52
CA GLY A 65 14.30 8.06 2.36
C GLY A 65 13.53 8.07 1.04
N LEU A 66 12.20 8.03 1.12
CA LEU A 66 11.31 8.11 -0.05
C LEU A 66 10.44 9.37 0.01
N ARG A 67 10.27 10.01 -1.13
CA ARG A 67 9.38 11.15 -1.33
C ARG A 67 8.14 10.66 -2.08
N LEU A 68 6.99 10.74 -1.42
CA LEU A 68 5.70 10.61 -2.09
C LEU A 68 5.30 11.98 -2.64
N THR A 69 5.12 12.06 -3.95
CA THR A 69 4.53 13.22 -4.63
C THR A 69 3.17 12.82 -5.13
N GLY A 70 2.16 13.67 -4.96
CA GLY A 70 0.88 13.45 -5.60
C GLY A 70 0.29 14.71 -6.18
N VAL A 71 -0.63 14.54 -7.12
CA VAL A 71 -1.43 15.63 -7.68
C VAL A 71 -2.89 15.23 -7.68
N LEU A 72 -3.75 16.15 -7.22
CA LEU A 72 -5.19 16.06 -7.24
C LEU A 72 -5.78 17.19 -8.07
N ASP A 73 -6.84 16.90 -8.82
CA ASP A 73 -7.56 17.91 -9.59
C ASP A 73 -8.36 18.89 -8.69
N ASP A 74 -8.68 18.47 -7.46
CA ASP A 74 -9.49 19.25 -6.51
C ASP A 74 -8.63 20.12 -5.58
N LYS A 75 -9.04 21.39 -5.40
CA LYS A 75 -8.28 22.42 -4.68
C LYS A 75 -8.84 22.64 -3.29
N GLY A 76 -7.96 22.90 -2.32
CA GLY A 76 -8.39 23.24 -0.95
C GLY A 76 -8.81 22.03 -0.10
N VAL A 77 -8.54 20.82 -0.56
CA VAL A 77 -8.71 19.59 0.23
C VAL A 77 -7.52 19.37 1.16
N THR A 78 -7.68 18.49 2.15
CA THR A 78 -6.57 18.01 2.98
C THR A 78 -6.32 16.54 2.64
N VAL A 79 -5.07 16.22 2.38
CA VAL A 79 -4.59 14.86 2.11
C VAL A 79 -3.94 14.33 3.37
N GLU A 80 -4.29 13.13 3.78
CA GLU A 80 -3.61 12.43 4.87
C GLU A 80 -2.77 11.31 4.28
N VAL A 81 -1.47 11.32 4.57
CA VAL A 81 -0.53 10.25 4.22
C VAL A 81 -0.26 9.45 5.48
N ARG A 82 -0.59 8.16 5.43
CA ARG A 82 -0.54 7.27 6.59
C ARG A 82 0.46 6.15 6.36
N SER A 83 1.25 5.88 7.38
CA SER A 83 2.08 4.70 7.54
C SER A 83 1.63 3.97 8.82
N PRO A 84 2.04 2.73 9.08
CA PRO A 84 1.60 1.98 10.27
C PRO A 84 1.83 2.70 11.62
N ARG A 85 2.82 3.60 11.68
CA ARG A 85 3.21 4.31 12.91
C ARG A 85 3.05 5.83 12.84
N SER A 86 2.61 6.37 11.71
CA SER A 86 2.53 7.82 11.52
C SER A 86 1.38 8.19 10.59
N ALA A 87 0.88 9.41 10.78
CA ALA A 87 -0.05 10.04 9.85
C ALA A 87 0.36 11.50 9.72
N GLU A 88 0.42 12.00 8.49
CA GLU A 88 0.75 13.38 8.16
C GLU A 88 -0.38 13.97 7.33
N ALA A 89 -0.90 15.12 7.75
CA ALA A 89 -1.87 15.88 6.98
C ALA A 89 -1.15 16.95 6.15
N VAL A 90 -1.28 16.86 4.83
CA VAL A 90 -0.67 17.76 3.86
C VAL A 90 -1.77 18.47 3.08
N ARG A 91 -1.63 19.78 2.92
CA ARG A 91 -2.50 20.54 2.01
C ARG A 91 -1.82 20.63 0.64
N PRO A 92 -2.49 20.22 -0.44
CA PRO A 92 -2.00 20.48 -1.77
C PRO A 92 -1.84 21.98 -2.05
N ASP A 93 -0.91 22.34 -2.93
CA ASP A 93 -0.71 23.71 -3.39
C ASP A 93 -1.82 24.18 -4.36
N ALA A 94 -1.66 25.39 -4.93
CA ALA A 94 -2.67 25.99 -5.80
C ALA A 94 -2.87 25.22 -7.11
N GLU A 95 -1.88 24.41 -7.49
CA GLU A 95 -1.84 23.53 -8.64
C GLU A 95 -2.25 22.09 -8.29
N GLY A 96 -2.59 21.81 -7.03
CA GLY A 96 -3.08 20.51 -6.56
C GLY A 96 -1.98 19.52 -6.19
N TRP A 97 -0.72 19.95 -6.12
CA TRP A 97 0.41 19.09 -5.76
C TRP A 97 0.60 19.00 -4.26
N PHE A 98 0.93 17.81 -3.78
CA PHE A 98 1.37 17.59 -2.42
C PHE A 98 2.61 16.70 -2.38
N ARG A 99 3.38 16.82 -1.30
CA ARG A 99 4.61 16.07 -1.07
C ARG A 99 4.67 15.61 0.39
N ALA A 100 5.05 14.37 0.61
CA ALA A 100 5.26 13.80 1.94
C ALA A 100 6.54 12.95 1.96
N ASP A 101 7.30 13.04 3.05
CA ASP A 101 8.39 12.10 3.30
C ASP A 101 7.81 10.81 3.88
N VAL A 102 8.08 9.67 3.26
CA VAL A 102 7.61 8.37 3.71
C VAL A 102 8.78 7.42 3.94
N VAL A 103 8.62 6.56 4.94
CA VAL A 103 9.56 5.46 5.21
C VAL A 103 9.19 4.27 4.32
N PRO A 104 10.17 3.52 3.77
CA PRO A 104 9.88 2.31 3.02
C PRO A 104 8.94 1.35 3.77
N GLY A 105 7.93 0.83 3.08
CA GLY A 105 6.91 -0.04 3.68
C GLY A 105 5.47 0.38 3.35
N PRO A 106 4.48 -0.09 4.13
CA PRO A 106 3.07 0.17 3.85
C PRO A 106 2.73 1.66 3.98
N VAL A 107 2.10 2.21 2.94
CA VAL A 107 1.59 3.58 2.88
C VAL A 107 0.15 3.58 2.39
N CYS A 108 -0.67 4.47 2.93
CA CYS A 108 -2.03 4.73 2.48
C CYS A 108 -2.24 6.24 2.35
N VAL A 109 -2.91 6.68 1.28
CA VAL A 109 -3.29 8.08 1.10
C VAL A 109 -4.80 8.19 1.19
N THR A 110 -5.28 9.12 2.00
CA THR A 110 -6.70 9.38 2.18
C THR A 110 -7.02 10.85 1.99
N VAL A 111 -8.16 11.16 1.36
CA VAL A 111 -8.66 12.53 1.23
C VAL A 111 -10.07 12.54 1.82
N PRO A 112 -10.21 12.83 3.14
CA PRO A 112 -11.47 12.63 3.86
C PRO A 112 -12.65 13.40 3.27
N SER A 113 -12.41 14.65 2.84
CA SER A 113 -13.43 15.50 2.23
C SER A 113 -14.01 14.94 0.92
N LEU A 114 -13.28 14.04 0.27
CA LEU A 114 -13.68 13.37 -0.98
C LEU A 114 -14.11 11.91 -0.75
N GLY A 115 -14.07 11.43 0.50
CA GLY A 115 -14.32 10.02 0.81
C GLY A 115 -13.32 9.06 0.13
N LEU A 116 -12.12 9.54 -0.20
CA LEU A 116 -11.13 8.77 -0.96
C LEU A 116 -10.12 8.07 -0.05
N THR A 117 -9.80 6.83 -0.42
CA THR A 117 -8.71 6.04 0.18
C THR A 117 -8.08 5.16 -0.90
N THR A 118 -6.76 5.19 -1.03
CA THR A 118 -6.02 4.39 -2.02
C THR A 118 -5.89 2.90 -1.66
N GLY A 119 -6.29 2.52 -0.46
CA GLY A 119 -5.83 1.28 0.17
C GLY A 119 -4.35 1.38 0.59
N TRP A 120 -3.84 0.33 1.20
CA TRP A 120 -2.42 0.21 1.55
C TRP A 120 -1.63 -0.31 0.36
N PHE A 121 -0.55 0.39 0.01
CA PHE A 121 0.43 -0.04 -0.99
C PHE A 121 1.83 0.00 -0.39
N VAL A 122 2.79 -0.71 -0.99
CA VAL A 122 4.18 -0.73 -0.53
C VAL A 122 4.95 0.38 -1.25
N ALA A 123 5.52 1.29 -0.47
CA ALA A 123 6.42 2.35 -0.94
C ALA A 123 7.88 1.91 -0.91
#